data_AF-A0A1M2VTH5-F1
#
_entry.id   AF-A0A1M2VTH5-F1
#
_cell.length_a   1.000
_cell.length_b   1.000
_cell.length_c   1.000
_cell.angle_alpha   90.00
_cell.angle_beta   90.00
_cell.angle_gamma   90.00
#
_symmetry.space_group_name_H-M   'P 1'
#
loop_
_entity.id
_entity.type
_entity.pdbx_description
1 polymer ?
#
loop_
_entity_poly.entity_id
_entity_poly.type
_entity_poly.pdbx_seq_one_letter_code
_entity_poly.pdbx_strand_id
1 'polypeptide(L)'
;MQISRFFYTHGFEALLSHSISIPTQKVLLCFLACLKKDAGQRFKYVRSVRFGFFDLTEPAGLELANALRRMSNLETLSISYSEDMILSHPDLVDAFAALSSVRKLDLGCVGETAIKMLQSLRSELISVDVNFLGVAPDGEGFFESVAVEDVPLYHPTIILEHSRSSLQKLSSYG
;
A
#
# COMPACT_ATOMS: atom_id res chain seq x y z
N MET A 1 -20.95 -4.69 -33.91
CA MET A 1 -20.32 -4.95 -32.58
C MET A 1 -19.76 -3.67 -31.95
N GLN A 2 -20.59 -2.65 -31.69
CA GLN A 2 -20.13 -1.35 -31.15
C GLN A 2 -20.20 -1.28 -29.61
N ILE A 3 -21.13 -2.04 -29.01
CA ILE A 3 -21.40 -2.06 -27.57
C ILE A 3 -20.22 -2.68 -26.78
N SER A 4 -19.57 -3.72 -27.33
CA SER A 4 -18.39 -4.38 -26.72
C SER A 4 -17.19 -3.45 -26.58
N ARG A 5 -16.99 -2.51 -27.52
CA ARG A 5 -15.86 -1.58 -27.50
C ARG A 5 -16.07 -0.48 -26.46
N PHE A 6 -17.31 -0.02 -26.27
CA PHE A 6 -17.64 0.98 -25.26
C PHE A 6 -17.36 0.49 -23.83
N PHE A 7 -17.79 -0.73 -23.49
CA PHE A 7 -17.47 -1.35 -22.19
C PHE A 7 -15.97 -1.65 -22.05
N TYR A 8 -15.27 -1.94 -23.14
CA TYR A 8 -13.82 -2.15 -23.08
C TYR A 8 -13.05 -0.84 -22.80
N THR A 9 -13.57 0.31 -23.22
CA THR A 9 -12.92 1.61 -22.99
C THR A 9 -13.34 2.27 -21.68
N HIS A 10 -14.63 2.29 -21.34
CA HIS A 10 -15.16 2.98 -20.15
C HIS A 10 -15.44 2.03 -18.97
N GLY A 11 -15.59 0.73 -19.23
CA GLY A 11 -15.89 -0.25 -18.18
C GLY A 11 -14.73 -0.45 -17.21
N PHE A 12 -13.48 -0.30 -17.66
CA PHE A 12 -12.32 -0.36 -16.75
C PHE A 12 -12.22 0.86 -15.85
N GLU A 13 -12.58 2.05 -16.33
CA GLU A 13 -12.64 3.25 -15.49
C GLU A 13 -13.68 3.07 -14.39
N ALA A 14 -14.89 2.60 -14.74
CA ALA A 14 -15.94 2.33 -13.77
C ALA A 14 -15.60 1.17 -12.81
N LEU A 15 -14.92 0.12 -13.28
CA LEU A 15 -14.56 -1.03 -12.45
C LEU A 15 -13.43 -0.70 -11.47
N LEU A 16 -12.40 0.00 -11.93
CA LEU A 16 -11.18 0.28 -11.16
C LEU A 16 -11.29 1.53 -10.26
N SER A 17 -12.36 2.32 -10.44
CA SER A 17 -12.70 3.42 -9.52
C SER A 17 -13.24 2.93 -8.17
N HIS A 18 -13.69 1.68 -8.08
CA HIS A 18 -14.10 1.05 -6.83
C HIS A 18 -12.92 0.46 -6.07
N SER A 19 -13.10 0.19 -4.78
CA SER A 19 -12.08 -0.47 -3.98
C SER A 19 -11.88 -1.92 -4.42
N ILE A 20 -10.64 -2.25 -4.76
CA ILE A 20 -10.23 -3.58 -5.22
C ILE A 20 -9.59 -4.32 -4.05
N SER A 21 -10.18 -5.46 -3.67
CA SER A 21 -9.62 -6.33 -2.63
C SER A 21 -8.79 -7.45 -3.28
N ILE A 22 -7.54 -7.59 -2.84
CA ILE A 22 -6.58 -8.57 -3.34
C ILE A 22 -6.17 -9.44 -2.14
N PRO A 23 -6.89 -10.55 -1.88
CA PRO A 23 -6.70 -11.36 -0.68
C PRO A 23 -5.55 -12.38 -0.80
N THR A 24 -4.98 -12.59 -1.99
CA THR A 24 -3.90 -13.55 -2.22
C THR A 24 -2.97 -13.09 -3.33
N GLN A 25 -1.72 -13.59 -3.34
CA GLN A 25 -0.79 -13.40 -4.46
C GLN A 25 -1.38 -13.86 -5.80
N LYS A 26 -2.14 -14.96 -5.82
CA LYS A 26 -2.78 -15.44 -7.06
C LYS A 26 -3.71 -14.38 -7.65
N VAL A 27 -4.51 -13.72 -6.81
CA VAL A 27 -5.40 -12.62 -7.24
C VAL A 27 -4.58 -11.42 -7.68
N LEU A 28 -3.48 -11.09 -6.99
CA LEU A 28 -2.56 -10.03 -7.40
C LEU A 28 -2.07 -10.26 -8.83
N LEU A 29 -1.52 -11.45 -9.13
CA LEU A 29 -0.97 -11.76 -10.44
C LEU A 29 -2.04 -11.69 -11.54
N CYS A 30 -3.25 -12.18 -11.28
CA CYS A 30 -4.38 -12.03 -12.22
C CYS A 30 -4.75 -10.56 -12.44
N PHE A 31 -4.76 -9.75 -11.38
CA PHE A 31 -5.03 -8.32 -11.45
C PHE A 31 -3.95 -7.58 -12.26
N LEU A 32 -2.67 -7.82 -11.98
CA LEU A 32 -1.55 -7.21 -12.71
C LEU A 32 -1.55 -7.62 -14.18
N ALA A 33 -1.80 -8.91 -14.48
CA ALA A 33 -1.95 -9.38 -15.86
C ALA A 33 -3.11 -8.68 -16.59
N CYS A 34 -4.21 -8.39 -15.90
CA CYS A 34 -5.34 -7.63 -16.46
C CYS A 34 -4.96 -6.18 -16.77
N LEU A 35 -4.23 -5.51 -15.87
CA LEU A 35 -3.77 -4.13 -16.09
C LEU A 35 -2.74 -4.04 -17.23
N LYS A 36 -1.84 -5.03 -17.34
CA LYS A 36 -0.78 -5.09 -18.38
C LYS A 36 -1.33 -5.18 -19.81
N LYS A 37 -2.56 -5.67 -20.03
CA LYS A 37 -3.16 -5.77 -21.39
C LYS A 37 -3.37 -4.41 -22.07
N ASP A 38 -3.48 -3.33 -21.30
CA ASP A 38 -3.47 -1.96 -21.80
C ASP A 38 -2.78 -1.07 -20.76
N ALA A 39 -1.47 -1.27 -20.68
CA ALA A 39 -0.67 -0.85 -19.56
C ALA A 39 -0.55 0.70 -19.46
N GLY A 40 -0.80 1.45 -20.54
CA GLY A 40 -0.84 2.91 -20.49
C GLY A 40 -2.15 3.45 -19.90
N GLN A 41 -3.28 2.77 -20.14
CA GLN A 41 -4.60 3.26 -19.79
C GLN A 41 -5.13 2.72 -18.47
N ARG A 42 -4.84 1.46 -18.12
CA ARG A 42 -5.56 0.81 -17.00
C ARG A 42 -5.02 1.14 -15.63
N PHE A 43 -3.71 1.29 -15.48
CA PHE A 43 -3.10 1.58 -14.17
C PHE A 43 -3.57 2.92 -13.60
N LYS A 44 -3.78 3.94 -14.46
CA LYS A 44 -4.30 5.26 -14.04
C LYS A 44 -5.76 5.24 -13.58
N TYR A 45 -6.51 4.15 -13.81
CA TYR A 45 -7.89 4.06 -13.33
C TYR A 45 -8.00 3.45 -11.94
N VAL A 46 -6.92 2.86 -11.42
CA VAL A 46 -6.90 2.28 -10.08
C VAL A 46 -6.95 3.39 -9.04
N ARG A 47 -8.02 3.44 -8.24
CA ARG A 47 -8.22 4.46 -7.19
C ARG A 47 -8.05 3.94 -5.78
N SER A 48 -8.42 2.68 -5.53
CA SER A 48 -8.38 2.10 -4.19
C SER A 48 -8.01 0.63 -4.25
N VAL A 49 -6.98 0.23 -3.51
CA VAL A 49 -6.50 -1.15 -3.43
C VAL A 49 -6.30 -1.56 -1.97
N ARG A 50 -6.75 -2.77 -1.65
CA ARG A 50 -6.47 -3.45 -0.39
C ARG A 50 -5.72 -4.75 -0.65
N PHE A 51 -4.57 -4.91 -0.01
CA PHE A 51 -3.81 -6.14 0.03
C PHE A 51 -4.04 -6.86 1.36
N GLY A 52 -4.44 -8.13 1.28
CA GLY A 52 -4.82 -8.96 2.44
C GLY A 52 -3.97 -10.21 2.64
N PHE A 53 -2.73 -10.21 2.16
CA PHE A 53 -1.81 -11.35 2.23
C PHE A 53 -0.41 -10.90 2.62
N PHE A 54 0.39 -11.83 3.15
CA PHE A 54 1.78 -11.62 3.59
C PHE A 54 2.79 -12.35 2.69
N ASP A 55 2.37 -13.40 2.00
CA ASP A 55 3.22 -14.29 1.21
C ASP A 55 3.39 -13.79 -0.22
N LEU A 56 4.28 -12.81 -0.40
CA LEU A 56 4.67 -12.32 -1.72
C LEU A 56 6.03 -12.93 -2.12
N THR A 57 6.08 -13.62 -3.26
CA THR A 57 7.34 -14.11 -3.83
C THR A 57 8.11 -12.97 -4.46
N GLU A 58 9.44 -13.07 -4.49
CA GLU A 58 10.31 -12.04 -5.08
C GLU A 58 9.86 -11.59 -6.49
N PRO A 59 9.55 -12.49 -7.46
CA PRO A 59 9.07 -12.06 -8.77
C PRO A 59 7.75 -11.29 -8.72
N ALA A 60 6.82 -11.68 -7.85
CA ALA A 60 5.54 -11.01 -7.68
C ALA A 60 5.71 -9.65 -7.00
N GLY A 61 6.66 -9.52 -6.07
CA GLY A 61 7.09 -8.26 -5.46
C GLY A 61 7.63 -7.28 -6.49
N LEU A 62 8.52 -7.73 -7.36
CA LEU A 62 9.04 -6.89 -8.46
C LEU A 62 7.93 -6.45 -9.42
N GLU A 63 7.00 -7.35 -9.76
CA GLU A 63 5.85 -6.99 -10.61
C GLU A 63 4.95 -5.94 -9.94
N LEU A 64 4.69 -6.07 -8.64
CA LEU A 64 3.93 -5.10 -7.87
C LEU A 64 4.63 -3.75 -7.79
N ALA A 65 5.94 -3.72 -7.50
CA ALA A 65 6.72 -2.49 -7.47
C ALA A 65 6.63 -1.71 -8.79
N ASN A 66 6.77 -2.41 -9.92
CA ASN A 66 6.62 -1.83 -11.25
C ASN A 66 5.20 -1.36 -11.56
N ALA A 67 4.19 -2.04 -11.01
CA ALA A 67 2.79 -1.66 -11.15
C ALA A 67 2.46 -0.39 -10.37
N LEU A 68 2.89 -0.29 -9.11
CA LEU A 68 2.64 0.84 -8.21
C LEU A 68 3.11 2.17 -8.81
N ARG A 69 4.30 2.17 -9.41
CA ARG A 69 4.89 3.34 -10.12
C ARG A 69 3.99 3.90 -11.23
N ARG A 70 3.01 3.13 -11.71
CA ARG A 70 2.09 3.48 -12.80
C ARG A 70 0.68 3.80 -12.31
N MET A 71 0.36 3.52 -11.05
CA MET A 71 -0.92 3.84 -10.43
C MET A 71 -0.95 5.29 -9.97
N SER A 72 -0.78 6.22 -10.91
CA SER A 72 -0.64 7.66 -10.63
C SER A 72 -1.85 8.30 -9.94
N ASN A 73 -2.96 7.59 -9.87
CA ASN A 73 -4.25 8.02 -9.37
C ASN A 73 -4.72 7.20 -8.14
N LEU A 74 -3.84 6.41 -7.53
CA LEU A 74 -4.16 5.62 -6.35
C LEU A 74 -4.36 6.55 -5.13
N GLU A 75 -5.58 6.65 -4.64
CA GLU A 75 -5.97 7.55 -3.56
C GLU A 75 -6.06 6.82 -2.20
N THR A 76 -6.44 5.54 -2.22
CA THR A 76 -6.59 4.72 -1.01
C THR A 76 -5.76 3.46 -1.11
N LEU A 77 -4.92 3.23 -0.12
CA LEU A 77 -4.06 2.05 -0.02
C LEU A 77 -4.25 1.41 1.36
N SER A 78 -4.54 0.11 1.38
CA SER A 78 -4.66 -0.69 2.59
C SER A 78 -3.77 -1.93 2.47
N ILE A 79 -2.90 -2.18 3.44
CA ILE A 79 -1.98 -3.33 3.46
C ILE A 79 -2.08 -4.00 4.83
N SER A 80 -2.67 -5.20 4.89
CA SER A 80 -2.93 -5.87 6.17
C SER A 80 -1.68 -6.40 6.86
N TYR A 81 -0.67 -6.82 6.08
CA TYR A 81 0.60 -7.38 6.54
C TYR A 81 1.75 -6.57 5.93
N SER A 82 1.84 -5.31 6.35
CA SER A 82 2.67 -4.31 5.67
C SER A 82 4.16 -4.61 5.75
N GLU A 83 4.69 -4.99 6.92
CA GLU A 83 6.10 -5.31 7.09
C GLU A 83 6.53 -6.51 6.20
N ASP A 84 5.82 -7.64 6.30
CA ASP A 84 6.12 -8.85 5.52
C ASP A 84 6.03 -8.59 4.00
N MET A 85 4.98 -7.88 3.57
CA MET A 85 4.80 -7.56 2.15
C MET A 85 5.95 -6.69 1.64
N ILE A 86 6.35 -5.66 2.38
CA ILE A 86 7.39 -4.74 1.94
C ILE A 86 8.76 -5.44 1.94
N LEU A 87 9.03 -6.30 2.92
CA LEU A 87 10.27 -7.10 3.01
C LEU A 87 10.41 -8.13 1.89
N SER A 88 9.31 -8.53 1.24
CA SER A 88 9.35 -9.53 0.17
C SER A 88 10.19 -9.14 -1.05
N HIS A 89 10.42 -7.83 -1.27
CA HIS A 89 11.26 -7.36 -2.36
C HIS A 89 11.80 -5.94 -2.09
N PRO A 90 13.10 -5.67 -2.27
CA PRO A 90 13.73 -4.37 -1.94
C PRO A 90 13.09 -3.16 -2.64
N ASP A 91 12.70 -3.28 -3.91
CA ASP A 91 12.03 -2.20 -4.65
C ASP A 91 10.67 -1.74 -4.08
N LEU A 92 10.03 -2.53 -3.20
CA LEU A 92 8.69 -2.19 -2.72
C LEU A 92 8.70 -0.96 -1.81
N VAL A 93 9.73 -0.80 -0.98
CA VAL A 93 9.90 0.39 -0.11
C VAL A 93 9.83 1.65 -0.97
N ASP A 94 10.68 1.73 -1.99
CA ASP A 94 10.76 2.89 -2.87
C ASP A 94 9.50 3.05 -3.74
N ALA A 95 8.91 1.94 -4.20
CA ALA A 95 7.71 1.98 -5.03
C ALA A 95 6.49 2.51 -4.28
N PHE A 96 6.30 2.10 -3.02
CA PHE A 96 5.25 2.65 -2.15
C PHE A 96 5.56 4.09 -1.76
N ALA A 97 6.80 4.39 -1.35
CA ALA A 97 7.22 5.74 -0.99
C ALA A 97 7.05 6.76 -2.13
N ALA A 98 7.22 6.33 -3.38
CA ALA A 98 7.07 7.17 -4.57
C ALA A 98 5.61 7.53 -4.91
N LEU A 99 4.61 6.90 -4.27
CA LEU A 99 3.21 7.25 -4.47
C LEU A 99 2.95 8.68 -3.96
N SER A 100 2.40 9.52 -4.83
CA SER A 100 2.10 10.95 -4.53
C SER A 100 0.61 11.28 -4.48
N SER A 101 -0.23 10.36 -4.97
CA SER A 101 -1.69 10.53 -5.02
C SER A 101 -2.43 9.91 -3.84
N VAL A 102 -1.75 9.15 -2.97
CA VAL A 102 -2.39 8.51 -1.81
C VAL A 102 -2.85 9.61 -0.85
N ARG A 103 -4.06 9.45 -0.33
CA ARG A 103 -4.67 10.35 0.66
C ARG A 103 -5.15 9.59 1.88
N LYS A 104 -5.48 8.30 1.71
CA LYS A 104 -5.92 7.41 2.78
C LYS A 104 -5.01 6.19 2.82
N LEU A 105 -4.40 5.96 3.97
CA LEU A 105 -3.47 4.86 4.18
C LEU A 105 -3.88 4.06 5.41
N ASP A 106 -3.89 2.74 5.27
CA ASP A 106 -4.24 1.79 6.32
C ASP A 106 -3.20 0.66 6.31
N LEU A 107 -2.39 0.56 7.35
CA LEU A 107 -1.31 -0.41 7.45
C LEU A 107 -1.49 -1.27 8.71
N GLY A 108 -1.53 -2.59 8.52
CA GLY A 108 -1.44 -3.58 9.60
C GLY A 108 -0.06 -4.22 9.68
N CYS A 109 0.26 -4.77 10.85
CA CYS A 109 1.56 -5.37 11.17
C CYS A 109 2.72 -4.44 10.78
N VAL A 110 2.70 -3.21 11.27
CA VAL A 110 3.72 -2.20 10.95
C VAL A 110 4.99 -2.47 11.74
N GLY A 111 6.12 -2.61 11.03
CA GLY A 111 7.46 -2.71 11.60
C GLY A 111 8.39 -1.62 11.08
N GLU A 112 9.69 -1.81 11.28
CA GLU A 112 10.71 -0.80 10.97
C GLU A 112 10.76 -0.44 9.48
N THR A 113 10.58 -1.42 8.59
CA THR A 113 10.65 -1.21 7.14
C THR A 113 9.43 -0.42 6.65
N ALA A 114 8.24 -0.77 7.13
CA ALA A 114 7.02 -0.02 6.88
C ALA A 114 7.13 1.43 7.39
N ILE A 115 7.76 1.65 8.55
CA ILE A 115 8.01 2.99 9.10
C ILE A 115 8.96 3.80 8.22
N LYS A 116 10.07 3.19 7.74
CA LYS A 116 10.98 3.85 6.78
C LYS A 116 10.27 4.24 5.48
N MET A 117 9.38 3.37 4.99
CA MET A 117 8.53 3.66 3.84
C MET A 117 7.60 4.85 4.12
N LEU A 118 6.93 4.89 5.27
CA LEU A 118 6.07 6.00 5.68
C LEU A 118 6.83 7.32 5.76
N GLN A 119 8.02 7.34 6.37
CA GLN A 119 8.86 8.54 6.48
C GLN A 119 9.31 9.07 5.11
N SER A 120 9.44 8.18 4.12
CA SER A 120 9.88 8.51 2.76
C SER A 120 8.73 8.78 1.79
N LEU A 121 7.48 8.66 2.26
CA LEU A 121 6.30 8.77 1.43
C LEU A 121 6.16 10.19 0.86
N ARG A 122 5.90 10.29 -0.45
CA ARG A 122 5.72 11.57 -1.15
C ARG A 122 4.29 12.09 -1.16
N SER A 123 3.37 11.35 -0.55
CA SER A 123 1.96 11.70 -0.49
C SER A 123 1.67 12.60 0.71
N GLU A 124 0.84 13.62 0.48
CA GLU A 124 0.22 14.40 1.56
C GLU A 124 -1.01 13.65 2.07
N LEU A 125 -0.86 12.96 3.21
CA LEU A 125 -1.90 12.09 3.75
C LEU A 125 -2.98 12.90 4.48
N ILE A 126 -4.24 12.48 4.31
CA ILE A 126 -5.42 13.08 4.97
C ILE A 126 -5.91 12.16 6.09
N SER A 127 -5.87 10.85 5.88
CA SER A 127 -6.31 9.84 6.85
C SER A 127 -5.30 8.72 6.92
N VAL A 128 -4.84 8.40 8.13
CA VAL A 128 -3.91 7.30 8.36
C VAL A 128 -4.40 6.43 9.50
N ASP A 129 -4.37 5.13 9.29
CA ASP A 129 -4.53 4.10 10.32
C ASP A 129 -3.26 3.23 10.32
N VAL A 130 -2.58 3.17 11.47
CA VAL A 130 -1.33 2.42 11.66
C VAL A 130 -1.53 1.42 12.80
N ASN A 131 -1.51 0.14 12.47
CA ASN A 131 -1.63 -0.92 13.45
C ASN A 131 -0.30 -1.68 13.58
N PHE A 132 0.34 -1.50 14.73
CA PHE A 132 1.55 -2.20 15.14
C PHE A 132 1.25 -3.61 15.70
N LEU A 133 -0.01 -3.91 16.01
CA LEU A 133 -0.43 -5.24 16.46
C LEU A 133 -0.30 -6.23 15.31
N GLY A 134 0.64 -7.15 15.46
CA GLY A 134 0.88 -8.26 14.56
C GLY A 134 1.68 -9.31 15.34
N VAL A 135 1.33 -10.58 15.16
CA VAL A 135 2.11 -11.68 15.73
C VAL A 135 3.21 -11.99 14.72
N ALA A 136 4.43 -11.53 14.99
CA ALA A 136 5.59 -12.07 14.29
C ALA A 136 5.65 -13.59 14.52
N PRO A 137 6.22 -14.41 13.62
CA PRO A 137 6.25 -15.87 13.78
C PRO A 137 6.85 -16.37 15.11
N ASP A 138 7.64 -15.53 15.77
CA ASP A 138 8.29 -15.73 17.06
C ASP A 138 7.49 -15.21 18.27
N GLY A 139 6.36 -14.53 18.05
CA GLY A 139 5.39 -14.18 19.09
C GLY A 139 5.62 -12.85 19.80
N GLU A 140 6.65 -12.09 19.46
CA GLU A 140 6.94 -10.79 20.07
C GLU A 140 6.34 -9.65 19.22
N GLY A 141 5.73 -8.67 19.89
CA GLY A 141 5.21 -7.45 19.27
C GLY A 141 6.35 -6.49 18.88
N PHE A 142 6.12 -5.62 17.90
CA PHE A 142 7.14 -4.65 17.44
C PHE A 142 7.80 -3.88 18.60
N PHE A 143 6.99 -3.32 19.50
CA PHE A 143 7.49 -2.53 20.63
C PHE A 143 8.19 -3.34 21.74
N GLU A 144 8.07 -4.67 21.74
CA GLU A 144 8.81 -5.53 22.67
C GLU A 144 10.28 -5.67 22.26
N SER A 145 10.55 -5.54 20.96
CA SER A 145 11.91 -5.55 20.39
C SER A 145 12.62 -4.20 20.41
N VAL A 146 11.89 -3.11 20.65
CA VAL A 146 12.38 -1.73 20.59
C VAL A 146 12.90 -1.29 21.96
N ALA A 147 14.07 -0.65 22.00
CA ALA A 147 14.60 -0.06 23.23
C ALA A 147 13.63 1.01 23.77
N VAL A 148 13.40 1.03 25.09
CA VAL A 148 12.38 1.89 25.71
C VAL A 148 12.61 3.38 25.40
N GLU A 149 13.87 3.79 25.30
CA GLU A 149 14.30 5.13 24.91
C GLU A 149 13.94 5.53 23.47
N ASP A 150 13.81 4.56 22.57
CA ASP A 150 13.52 4.79 21.14
C ASP A 150 12.02 4.74 20.84
N VAL A 151 11.19 4.17 21.73
CA VAL A 151 9.71 4.12 21.58
C VAL A 151 9.09 5.47 21.16
N PRO A 152 9.49 6.62 21.73
CA PRO A 152 8.95 7.92 21.32
C PRO A 152 9.17 8.25 19.84
N LEU A 153 10.24 7.76 19.21
CA LEU A 153 10.56 8.00 17.79
C LEU A 153 9.53 7.37 16.83
N TYR A 154 8.80 6.37 17.32
CA TYR A 154 7.78 5.65 16.56
C TYR A 154 6.37 6.21 16.79
N HIS A 155 6.24 7.35 17.48
CA HIS A 155 4.95 8.02 17.58
C HIS A 155 4.46 8.42 16.17
N PRO A 156 3.21 8.10 15.77
CA PRO A 156 2.73 8.32 14.41
C PRO A 156 2.85 9.77 13.92
N THR A 157 2.76 10.76 14.82
CA THR A 157 2.94 12.18 14.45
C THR A 157 4.39 12.54 14.11
N ILE A 158 5.38 11.79 14.62
CA ILE A 158 6.79 11.95 14.26
C ILE A 158 7.04 11.27 12.90
N ILE A 159 6.56 10.03 12.73
CA ILE A 159 6.68 9.27 11.48
C ILE A 159 6.08 10.05 10.29
N LEU A 160 4.94 10.70 10.52
CA LEU A 160 4.15 11.39 9.49
C LEU A 160 4.36 12.91 9.48
N GLU A 161 5.50 13.40 9.96
CA GLU A 161 5.77 14.85 10.06
C GLU A 161 5.55 15.58 8.72
N HIS A 162 5.94 14.96 7.61
CA HIS A 162 5.76 15.50 6.26
C HIS A 162 4.27 15.72 5.86
N SER A 163 3.33 14.99 6.46
CA SER A 163 1.89 15.08 6.21
C SER A 163 1.14 15.91 7.26
N ARG A 164 1.85 16.54 8.21
CA ARG A 164 1.24 17.20 9.38
C ARG A 164 0.19 18.27 9.02
N SER A 165 0.39 19.02 7.94
CA SER A 165 -0.52 20.09 7.51
C SER A 165 -1.78 19.58 6.82
N SER A 166 -1.72 18.40 6.19
CA SER A 166 -2.84 17.80 5.44
C SER A 166 -3.65 16.80 6.27
N LEU A 167 -3.06 16.26 7.34
CA LEU A 167 -3.64 15.18 8.13
C LEU A 167 -4.88 15.65 8.91
N GLN A 168 -5.99 14.97 8.69
CA GLN A 168 -7.27 15.23 9.37
C GLN A 168 -7.65 14.10 10.33
N LYS A 169 -7.17 12.88 10.07
CA LYS A 169 -7.45 11.68 10.87
C LYS A 169 -6.19 10.87 11.05
N LEU A 170 -5.90 10.54 12.31
CA LEU A 170 -4.80 9.67 12.68
C LEU A 170 -5.30 8.70 13.74
N SER A 171 -5.21 7.42 13.44
CA SER A 171 -5.45 6.33 14.37
C SER A 171 -4.18 5.49 14.45
N SER A 172 -3.85 5.05 15.66
CA SER A 172 -2.81 4.06 15.85
C SER A 172 -3.20 3.07 16.93
N TYR A 173 -2.90 1.80 16.68
CA TYR A 173 -3.11 0.71 17.62
C TYR A 173 -1.78 -0.02 17.80
N GLY A 174 -1.39 -0.24 19.04
CA GLY A 174 -0.09 -0.81 19.41
C GLY A 174 -0.04 -1.04 20.90
#